data_AF-A0A1G7IET9-F1
#
_entry.id   AF-A0A1G7IET9-F1
#
_cell.length_a   1.000
_cell.length_b   1.000
_cell.length_c   1.000
_cell.angle_alpha   90.00
_cell.angle_beta   90.00
_cell.angle_gamma   90.00
#
_symmetry.space_group_name_H-M   'P 1'
#
loop_
_entity.id
_entity.type
_entity.pdbx_description
1 polymer ?
#
loop_
_entity_poly.entity_id
_entity_poly.type
_entity_poly.pdbx_seq_one_letter_code
_entity_poly.pdbx_strand_id
1 'polypeptide(L)' 'MDENPPSRCAVCHDPRTARDVRGLAWSSHHTVAGISWVCGPCSRASLFEIETGLPLAPAPLQKSA' A
#
# COMPACT_ATOMS: atom_id res chain seq x y z
N MET A 1 -11.71 23.02 3.24
CA MET A 1 -10.63 22.03 3.36
C MET A 1 -11.19 20.76 2.78
N ASP A 2 -10.81 20.43 1.55
CA ASP A 2 -11.33 19.28 0.82
C ASP A 2 -11.11 17.98 1.60
N GLU A 3 -12.22 17.37 1.98
CA GLU A 3 -12.27 16.00 2.51
C GLU A 3 -11.87 15.07 1.37
N ASN A 4 -10.60 14.66 1.36
CA ASN A 4 -10.14 13.54 0.55
C ASN A 4 -11.07 12.34 0.86
N PRO A 5 -11.74 11.72 -0.13
CA PRO A 5 -12.72 10.66 0.11
C PRO A 5 -12.14 9.56 1.00
N PRO A 6 -12.97 8.85 1.78
CA PRO A 6 -12.52 7.75 2.63
C PRO A 6 -11.81 6.72 1.74
N SER A 7 -10.48 6.75 1.80
CA SER A 7 -9.65 5.80 1.06
C SER A 7 -9.80 4.44 1.73
N ARG A 8 -9.94 3.38 0.96
CA ARG A 8 -9.90 2.01 1.50
C ARG A 8 -8.49 1.48 1.36
N CYS A 9 -8.10 0.53 2.21
CA CYS A 9 -6.85 -0.19 2.00
C CYS A 9 -6.85 -0.81 0.60
N ALA A 10 -5.80 -0.57 -0.17
CA ALA A 10 -5.67 -1.12 -1.52
C ALA A 10 -5.54 -2.66 -1.56
N VAL A 11 -5.25 -3.28 -0.41
CA VAL A 11 -5.05 -4.73 -0.28
C VAL A 11 -6.28 -5.42 0.32
N CYS A 12 -6.72 -5.00 1.51
CA CYS A 12 -7.82 -5.66 2.23
C CYS A 12 -9.15 -4.90 2.18
N HIS A 13 -9.21 -3.73 1.53
CA HIS A 13 -10.39 -2.87 1.39
C HIS A 13 -11.02 -2.33 2.70
N ASP A 14 -10.31 -2.48 3.82
CA ASP A 14 -10.68 -1.90 5.12
C ASP A 14 -10.79 -0.37 4.99
N PRO A 15 -11.88 0.26 5.48
CA PRO A 15 -12.06 1.72 5.38
C PRO A 15 -11.06 2.50 6.24
N ARG A 16 -10.39 3.47 5.63
CA ARG A 16 -9.56 4.44 6.34
C ARG A 16 -10.44 5.58 6.87
N THR A 17 -10.37 5.81 8.17
CA THR A 17 -11.15 6.83 8.88
C THR A 17 -10.32 8.09 9.13
N ALA A 18 -10.97 9.17 9.59
CA ALA A 18 -10.26 10.38 10.00
C ALA A 18 -9.27 10.15 11.17
N ARG A 19 -9.47 9.10 11.98
CA ARG A 19 -8.52 8.71 13.03
C ARG A 19 -7.22 8.18 12.44
N ASP A 20 -7.32 7.42 11.37
CA ASP A 20 -6.19 6.81 10.67
C ASP A 20 -5.33 7.83 9.93
N VAL A 21 -5.91 8.93 9.47
CA VAL A 21 -5.18 10.03 8.82
C VAL A 21 -4.20 10.71 9.78
N ARG A 22 -4.56 10.79 11.06
CA ARG A 22 -3.70 11.41 12.09
C ARG A 22 -2.64 10.45 12.65
N GLY A 23 -2.71 9.17 12.30
CA GLY A 23 -1.81 8.14 12.81
C GLY A 23 -0.75 7.70 11.79
N LEU A 24 0.36 7.16 12.29
CA LEU A 24 1.41 6.54 11.46
C LEU A 24 1.09 5.09 11.08
N ALA A 25 -0.12 4.63 11.35
CA ALA A 25 -0.54 3.26 11.14
C ALA A 25 -0.82 2.92 9.67
N TRP A 26 -0.81 3.89 8.76
CA TRP A 26 -1.10 3.69 7.33
C TRP A 26 0.05 4.22 6.47
N SER A 27 0.39 3.46 5.42
CA SER A 27 1.42 3.82 4.45
C SER A 27 0.78 4.35 3.17
N SER A 28 1.38 5.36 2.53
CA SER A 28 1.03 5.80 1.18
C SER A 28 1.97 5.18 0.14
N HIS A 29 1.40 4.73 -0.98
CA HIS A 29 2.15 4.36 -2.17
C HIS A 29 1.84 5.34 -3.29
N HIS A 30 2.88 5.93 -3.85
CA HIS A 30 2.77 6.89 -4.94
C HIS A 30 2.94 6.15 -6.27
N THR A 31 1.93 6.22 -7.12
CA THR A 31 1.92 5.65 -8.47
C THR A 31 1.69 6.75 -9.49
N VAL A 32 1.89 6.45 -10.77
CA VAL A 32 1.50 7.36 -11.88
C VAL A 32 0.01 7.69 -11.89
N ALA A 33 -0.83 6.81 -11.35
CA ALA A 33 -2.27 6.99 -11.25
C ALA A 33 -2.69 7.81 -10.01
N GLY A 34 -1.76 8.14 -9.12
CA GLY A 34 -2.02 8.85 -7.87
C GLY A 34 -1.56 8.08 -6.63
N ILE A 35 -2.10 8.45 -5.47
CA ILE A 35 -1.71 7.91 -4.17
C ILE A 35 -2.69 6.81 -3.75
N SER A 36 -2.19 5.61 -3.46
CA SER A 36 -2.94 4.55 -2.78
C SER A 36 -2.51 4.42 -1.32
N TRP A 37 -3.39 3.86 -0.48
CA TRP A 37 -3.15 3.75 0.95
C TRP A 37 -3.25 2.30 1.42
N VAL A 38 -2.34 1.89 2.31
CA VAL A 38 -2.24 0.53 2.85
C VAL A 38 -2.29 0.60 4.38
N CYS A 39 -3.10 -0.26 5.02
CA CYS A 39 -3.22 -0.30 6.47
C CYS A 39 -2.03 -0.99 7.12
N GLY A 40 -1.79 -0.72 8.40
CA GLY A 40 -0.64 -1.24 9.15
C GLY A 40 -0.46 -2.75 9.06
N PRO A 41 -1.51 -3.58 9.22
CA PRO A 41 -1.40 -5.03 9.03
C PRO A 41 -0.91 -5.44 7.64
N CYS A 42 -1.44 -4.83 6.57
CA CYS A 42 -1.03 -5.12 5.20
C CYS A 42 0.37 -4.58 4.89
N SER A 43 0.73 -3.38 5.38
CA SER A 43 2.11 -2.87 5.28
C SER A 43 3.10 -3.80 5.98
N ARG A 44 2.71 -4.36 7.13
CA ARG A 44 3.54 -5.31 7.88
C ARG A 44 3.74 -6.63 7.14
N ALA A 45 2.75 -7.06 6.35
CA ALA A 45 2.87 -8.24 5.49
C ALA A 45 3.84 -8.02 4.30
N SER A 46 3.96 -6.78 3.82
CA SER A 46 4.90 -6.39 2.76
C SER A 46 6.25 -5.86 3.27
N LEU A 47 6.58 -6.03 4.55
CA LEU A 47 7.84 -5.50 5.11
C LEU A 47 9.08 -6.01 4.37
N PHE A 48 9.09 -7.29 4.01
CA PHE A 48 10.20 -7.87 3.26
C PHE A 48 10.43 -7.15 1.93
N GLU A 49 9.37 -6.88 1.16
CA GLU A 49 9.43 -6.14 -0.10
C GLU A 49 9.94 -4.72 0.10
N ILE A 50 9.46 -4.04 1.14
CA ILE A 50 9.86 -2.67 1.47
C ILE A 50 11.34 -2.59 1.86
N GLU A 51 11.81 -3.54 2.68
CA GLU A 51 13.17 -3.54 3.22
C GLU A 51 14.21 -4.01 2.21
N THR A 52 13.86 -4.97 1.36
CA THR A 52 14.82 -5.59 0.43
C THR A 52 14.72 -5.04 -0.99
N GLY A 53 13.59 -4.40 -1.34
CA GLY A 53 13.27 -4.04 -2.72
C GLY A 53 13.00 -5.26 -3.62
N LEU A 54 12.91 -6.47 -3.05
CA LEU A 54 12.69 -7.71 -3.79
C LEU A 54 11.23 -8.14 -3.66
N PRO A 55 10.58 -8.61 -4.75
CA PRO A 55 9.21 -9.07 -4.69
C PRO A 55 9.10 -10.34 -3.82
N LEU A 56 8.02 -10.48 -3.04
CA LEU A 56 7.73 -11.69 -2.26
C LEU A 56 7.48 -12.90 -3.17
N ALA A 57 6.85 -12.65 -4.33
CA ALA A 57 6.70 -13.66 -5.37
C ALA A 57 7.85 -13.56 -6.37
N PRO A 58 8.43 -14.69 -6.84
CA PRO A 58 9.44 -14.66 -7.89
C PRO A 58 8.86 -13.94 -9.12
N ALA A 59 9.62 -12.98 -9.66
CA ALA A 59 9.24 -12.34 -10.91
C ALA A 59 9.05 -13.43 -11.98
N PRO A 60 7.98 -13.37 -12.80
CA PRO A 60 7.79 -14.34 -13.86
C PRO A 60 9.02 -14.32 -14.76
N LEU A 61 9.61 -15.51 -14.97
CA LEU A 61 10.74 -15.67 -15.88
C LEU A 61 10.31 -15.21 -17.27
N GLN A 62 10.84 -14.06 -17.71
CA GLN A 62 10.69 -13.63 -19.09
C GLN A 62 11.45 -14.64 -19.95
N LYS A 63 10.72 -15.43 -20.76
CA LYS A 63 11.36 -16.27 -21.78
C LYS A 63 11.94 -15.33 -22.83
N SER A 64 13.26 -15.28 -22.94
CA SER A 64 13.92 -14.72 -24.12
C SER A 64 13.49 -15.54 -25.35
N ALA A 65 12.91 -14.86 -26.34
CA ALA A 65 12.56 -15.44 -27.63
C ALA A 65 13.82 -15.68 -28.48
#